data_AF-A0A3D4T7I0-F1
#
_entry.id   AF-A0A3D4T7I0-F1
#
_cell.length_a   1.000
_cell.length_b   1.000
_cell.length_c   1.000
_cell.angle_alpha   90.00
_cell.angle_beta   90.00
_cell.angle_gamma   90.00
#
_symmetry.space_group_name_H-M   'P 1'
#
loop_
_entity.id
_entity.type
_entity.pdbx_description
1 polymer ?
#
loop_
_entity_poly.entity_id
_entity_poly.type
_entity_poly.pdbx_seq_one_letter_code
_entity_poly.pdbx_strand_id
1 'polypeptide(L)' 'MFVYEKKLQYPVKIANPNPKLAAAIISQYGGPDGELGASLRYLSQRFAMPYNRVAGLLTD' A
#
# COMPACT_ATOMS: atom_id res chain seq x y z
N MET A 1 1.19 -2.62 -16.57
CA MET A 1 0.48 -3.87 -16.28
C MET A 1 0.95 -4.32 -14.91
N PHE A 2 0.05 -4.72 -14.00
CA PHE A 2 0.46 -5.26 -12.70
C PHE A 2 0.65 -6.78 -12.81
N VAL A 3 1.63 -7.30 -12.08
CA VAL A 3 1.88 -8.74 -11.93
C VAL A 3 1.79 -9.06 -10.45
N TYR A 4 1.06 -10.12 -10.11
CA TYR A 4 0.96 -10.59 -8.73
C TYR A 4 1.91 -11.77 -8.52
N GLU A 5 2.83 -11.63 -7.58
CA GLU A 5 3.62 -12.73 -7.07
C GLU A 5 3.11 -13.13 -5.68
N LYS A 6 2.94 -14.43 -5.44
CA LYS A 6 2.53 -14.95 -4.11
C LYS A 6 3.72 -14.97 -3.14
N LYS A 7 4.35 -13.82 -2.95
CA LYS A 7 5.46 -13.55 -2.04
C LYS A 7 5.25 -12.20 -1.36
N LEU A 8 5.65 -12.09 -0.11
CA LEU A 8 5.62 -10.81 0.60
C LEU A 8 6.81 -9.95 0.17
N GLN A 9 6.62 -8.63 0.10
CA GLN A 9 7.71 -7.68 -0.16
C GLN A 9 8.80 -7.75 0.91
N TYR A 10 8.40 -8.01 2.16
CA TYR A 10 9.29 -8.25 3.28
C TYR A 10 8.78 -9.43 4.13
N PRO A 11 9.65 -10.33 4.62
CA PRO A 11 9.21 -11.48 5.42
C PRO A 11 8.58 -11.05 6.75
N VAL A 12 7.36 -11.51 7.00
CA VAL A 12 6.64 -11.28 8.27
C VAL A 12 6.86 -12.46 9.21
N LYS A 13 7.25 -12.19 10.45
CA LYS A 13 7.47 -13.20 11.50
C LYS A 13 6.56 -12.90 12.70
N ILE A 14 5.57 -13.75 12.95
CA ILE A 14 4.64 -13.62 14.08
C ILE A 14 4.94 -14.74 15.07
N ALA A 15 5.32 -14.37 16.29
CA ALA A 15 5.63 -15.35 17.34
C ALA A 15 4.37 -15.84 18.07
N ASN A 16 3.41 -14.95 18.32
CA ASN A 16 2.19 -15.25 19.08
C ASN A 16 0.99 -14.45 18.53
N PRO A 17 -0.24 -15.00 18.58
CA PRO A 17 -1.45 -14.23 18.26
C PRO A 17 -1.66 -13.06 19.22
N ASN A 18 -1.99 -11.88 18.69
CA ASN A 18 -2.33 -10.70 19.50
C ASN A 18 -3.50 -9.91 18.86
N PRO A 19 -4.75 -10.18 19.27
CA PRO A 19 -5.93 -9.53 18.70
C PRO A 19 -5.99 -8.02 18.93
N LYS A 20 -5.47 -7.53 20.06
CA LYS A 20 -5.44 -6.10 20.37
C LYS A 20 -4.52 -5.34 19.41
N LEU A 21 -3.34 -5.91 19.14
CA LEU A 21 -2.41 -5.34 18.17
C LEU A 21 -2.97 -5.44 16.74
N ALA A 22 -3.60 -6.55 16.38
CA ALA A 22 -4.25 -6.70 15.07
C ALA A 22 -5.32 -5.62 14.84
N ALA A 23 -6.13 -5.32 15.87
CA ALA A 23 -7.13 -4.25 15.83
C ALA A 23 -6.50 -2.85 15.66
N ALA A 24 -5.28 -2.62 16.14
CA ALA A 24 -4.56 -1.38 15.86
C ALA A 24 -3.99 -1.36 14.42
N ILE A 25 -3.39 -2.47 13.97
CA ILE A 25 -2.80 -2.59 12.63
C ILE A 25 -3.84 -2.41 11.51
N ILE A 26 -5.10 -2.82 11.72
CA ILE A 26 -6.15 -2.67 10.71
C ILE A 26 -6.38 -1.21 10.31
N SER A 27 -6.06 -0.25 11.20
CA SER A 27 -6.12 1.18 10.88
C SER A 27 -5.11 1.59 9.79
N GLN A 28 -3.96 0.92 9.72
CA GLN A 28 -2.98 1.14 8.65
C GLN A 28 -3.39 0.44 7.35
N TYR A 29 -4.24 -0.60 7.42
CA TYR A 29 -4.76 -1.24 6.21
C TYR A 29 -5.86 -0.40 5.56
N GLY A 30 -6.89 0.00 6.31
CA GLY A 30 -8.10 0.63 5.76
C GLY A 30 -8.53 1.94 6.43
N GLY A 31 -7.75 2.48 7.35
CA GLY A 31 -8.01 3.80 7.94
C GLY A 31 -7.77 4.95 6.96
N PRO A 32 -8.13 6.19 7.35
CA PRO A 32 -8.04 7.36 6.47
C PRO A 32 -6.60 7.64 5.99
N ASP A 33 -5.61 7.38 6.85
CA ASP A 33 -4.19 7.52 6.54
C ASP A 33 -3.50 6.16 6.28
N GLY A 34 -4.28 5.14 5.89
CA GLY A 34 -3.79 3.79 5.63
C GLY A 34 -3.20 3.59 4.22
N GLU A 35 -2.52 2.46 4.06
CA GLU A 35 -1.81 2.05 2.83
C GLU A 35 -2.75 1.86 1.64
N LEU A 36 -3.99 1.39 1.86
CA LEU A 36 -4.99 1.29 0.79
C LEU A 36 -5.34 2.67 0.22
N GLY A 37 -5.52 3.67 1.08
CA GLY A 37 -5.79 5.04 0.65
C GLY A 37 -4.59 5.65 -0.08
N ALA A 38 -3.39 5.44 0.45
CA ALA A 38 -2.15 5.93 -0.17
C ALA A 38 -1.92 5.32 -1.57
N SER A 39 -2.00 4.00 -1.70
CA SER A 39 -1.80 3.29 -2.97
C SER A 39 -2.80 3.71 -4.04
N LEU A 40 -4.10 3.80 -3.70
CA LEU A 40 -5.12 4.26 -4.64
C LEU A 40 -4.90 5.71 -5.05
N ARG A 41 -4.55 6.58 -4.11
CA ARG A 41 -4.29 8.01 -4.38
C ARG A 41 -3.12 8.19 -5.35
N TYR A 42 -1.98 7.54 -5.12
CA TYR A 42 -0.82 7.66 -6.03
C TYR A 42 -1.14 7.09 -7.41
N LEU A 43 -1.85 5.95 -7.46
CA LEU A 43 -2.27 5.35 -8.72
C LEU A 43 -3.21 6.27 -9.52
N SER A 44 -4.21 6.87 -8.86
CA SER A 44 -5.12 7.83 -9.49
C SER A 44 -4.37 9.09 -9.96
N GLN A 45 -3.44 9.61 -9.15
CA GLN A 45 -2.63 10.77 -9.50
C GLN A 45 -1.76 10.53 -10.73
N ARG A 46 -1.24 9.31 -10.93
CA ARG A 46 -0.47 8.97 -12.14
C ARG A 46 -1.26 9.21 -13.42
N PHE A 47 -2.53 8.83 -13.46
CA PHE A 47 -3.35 8.96 -14.66
C PHE A 47 -3.78 10.41 -14.94
N ALA A 48 -3.76 11.26 -13.92
CA ALA A 48 -4.05 12.70 -14.04
C ALA A 48 -2.79 13.58 -14.11
N MET A 49 -1.58 13.00 -14.02
CA MET A 49 -0.34 13.76 -13.90
C MET A 49 -0.01 14.52 -15.20
N PRO A 50 0.08 15.86 -15.19
CA PRO A 50 0.39 16.64 -16.40
C PRO A 50 1.84 16.50 -16.84
N TYR A 51 2.74 16.08 -15.94
CA TYR A 51 4.18 15.99 -16.18
C TYR A 51 4.64 14.54 -16.37
N ASN A 52 4.74 14.10 -17.63
CA ASN A 52 5.16 12.74 -17.98
C ASN A 52 6.52 12.33 -17.39
N ARG A 53 7.42 13.29 -17.16
CA ARG A 53 8.75 13.05 -16.59
C ARG A 53 8.72 12.48 -15.17
N VAL A 54 7.69 12.82 -14.39
CA VAL A 54 7.57 12.41 -12.97
C VAL A 54 6.44 11.42 -12.72
N ALA A 55 5.58 11.17 -13.71
CA ALA A 55 4.44 10.26 -13.58
C ALA A 55 4.85 8.82 -13.21
N GLY A 56 6.07 8.39 -13.57
CA GLY A 56 6.60 7.08 -13.19
C GLY A 56 6.78 6.89 -11.69
N LEU A 57 7.12 7.96 -10.96
CA LEU A 57 7.41 7.94 -9.52
C LEU A 57 6.18 7.60 -8.67
N LEU A 58 4.97 7.76 -9.23
CA LEU A 58 3.71 7.44 -8.57
C LEU A 58 3.31 5.96 -8.67
N THR A 59 4.07 5.16 -9.42
CA THR A 59 3.89 3.71 -9.58
C THR A 59 5.21 2.96 -9.63
N ASP A 60 6.24 3.48 -8.97
CA ASP A 60 7.52 2.80 -8.81
C ASP A 60 7.39 1.56 -7.91
#